data_AF-B1AFH8-F1
#
_entry.id   AF-B1AFH8-F1
#
_cell.length_a   1.000
_cell.length_b   1.000
_cell.length_c   1.000
_cell.angle_alpha   90.00
_cell.angle_beta   90.00
_cell.angle_gamma   90.00
#
_symmetry.space_group_name_H-M   'P 1'
#
loop_
_entity.id
_entity.type
_entity.pdbx_description
1 polymer ?
#
loop_
_entity_poly.entity_id
_entity_poly.type
_entity_poly.pdbx_seq_one_letter_code
_entity_poly.pdbx_strand_id
1 'polypeptide(L)'
;QLLLLLSGLTMFMAGLGANFEFDLKKIIALSTLSQLGLMMSILSMGFYKLAMFHLLTHALFKALLFMCAGAIIHNMNNSQDIRLMGGLSI
;
A
#
# COMPACT_ATOMS: atom_id res chain seq x y z
N GLN A 1 -15.46 19.29 -1.07
CA GLN A 1 -14.45 19.38 -2.16
C GLN A 1 -13.01 19.44 -1.65
N LEU A 2 -12.68 20.19 -0.60
CA LEU A 2 -11.31 20.21 -0.03
C LEU A 2 -10.77 18.80 0.31
N LEU A 3 -11.62 17.95 0.91
CA LEU A 3 -11.27 16.57 1.25
C LEU A 3 -10.89 15.73 0.01
N LEU A 4 -11.58 15.94 -1.11
CA LEU A 4 -11.28 15.28 -2.37
C LEU A 4 -9.88 15.67 -2.87
N LEU A 5 -9.55 16.98 -2.84
CA LEU A 5 -8.24 17.48 -3.25
C LEU A 5 -7.12 16.90 -2.37
N LEU A 6 -7.26 16.95 -1.04
CA LEU A 6 -6.27 16.41 -0.10
C LEU A 6 -6.10 14.89 -0.27
N SER A 7 -7.20 14.17 -0.48
CA SER A 7 -7.17 12.72 -0.71
C SER A 7 -6.49 12.35 -2.04
N GLY A 8 -6.67 13.16 -3.09
CA GLY A 8 -5.98 13.00 -4.36
C GLY A 8 -4.48 13.29 -4.25
N LEU A 9 -4.10 14.35 -3.55
CA LEU A 9 -2.69 14.70 -3.33
C LEU A 9 -1.96 13.64 -2.50
N THR A 10 -2.58 13.11 -1.44
CA THR A 10 -2.00 12.03 -0.63
C THR A 10 -1.84 10.75 -1.43
N MET A 11 -2.84 10.38 -2.24
CA MET A 11 -2.74 9.23 -3.14
C MET A 11 -1.57 9.36 -4.11
N PHE A 12 -1.44 10.53 -4.75
CA PHE A 12 -0.40 10.79 -5.73
C PHE A 12 1.00 10.81 -5.10
N MET A 13 1.17 11.52 -3.97
CA MET A 13 2.44 11.60 -3.25
C MET A 13 2.91 10.22 -2.79
N ALA A 14 2.01 9.41 -2.23
CA ALA A 14 2.34 8.06 -1.79
C ALA A 14 2.72 7.14 -2.95
N GLY A 15 1.99 7.25 -4.08
CA GLY A 15 2.29 6.49 -5.29
C GLY A 15 3.64 6.85 -5.91
N LEU A 16 3.96 8.15 -5.99
CA LEU A 16 5.28 8.62 -6.43
C LEU A 16 6.40 8.16 -5.50
N GLY A 17 6.24 8.34 -4.20
CA GLY A 17 7.23 7.93 -3.20
C GLY A 17 7.54 6.43 -3.26
N ALA A 18 6.53 5.60 -3.52
CA ALA A 18 6.70 4.15 -3.61
C ALA A 18 7.65 3.72 -4.74
N ASN A 19 7.74 4.48 -5.84
CA ASN A 19 8.63 4.16 -6.97
C ASN A 19 10.11 4.42 -6.68
N PHE A 20 10.42 5.22 -5.65
CA PHE A 20 11.80 5.59 -5.28
C PHE A 20 12.28 4.93 -3.99
N GLU A 21 11.44 4.12 -3.35
CA GLU A 21 11.82 3.36 -2.15
C GLU A 21 12.37 1.98 -2.54
N PHE A 22 13.38 1.54 -1.79
CA PHE A 22 14.02 0.23 -1.98
C PHE A 22 13.69 -0.77 -0.86
N ASP A 23 13.15 -0.31 0.27
CA ASP A 23 12.73 -1.21 1.35
C ASP A 23 11.36 -1.80 1.05
N LEU A 24 11.26 -3.13 0.97
CA LEU A 24 10.03 -3.86 0.65
C LEU A 24 8.86 -3.44 1.56
N LYS A 25 9.09 -3.32 2.88
CA LYS A 25 8.05 -2.91 3.84
C LYS A 25 7.57 -1.48 3.61
N LYS A 26 8.45 -0.55 3.24
CA LYS A 26 8.08 0.85 2.97
C LYS A 26 7.26 0.97 1.70
N ILE A 27 7.60 0.21 0.66
CA ILE A 27 6.81 0.16 -0.58
C ILE A 27 5.38 -0.34 -0.30
N ILE A 28 5.24 -1.40 0.52
CA ILE A 28 3.92 -1.92 0.92
C ILE A 28 3.15 -0.90 1.77
N ALA A 29 3.83 -0.14 2.64
CA ALA A 29 3.24 0.92 3.44
C ALA A 29 2.79 2.12 2.59
N LEU A 30 3.59 2.60 1.64
CA LEU A 30 3.22 3.69 0.75
C LEU A 30 2.03 3.32 -0.13
N SER A 31 1.94 2.05 -0.56
CA SER A 31 0.74 1.56 -1.24
C SER A 31 -0.47 1.37 -0.32
N THR A 32 -0.34 1.32 1.02
CA THR A 32 -1.51 1.48 1.92
C THR A 32 -1.94 2.94 2.02
N LEU A 33 -0.99 3.87 2.07
CA LEU A 33 -1.28 5.31 2.15
C LEU A 33 -2.02 5.78 0.88
N SER A 34 -1.64 5.27 -0.30
CA SER A 34 -2.34 5.59 -1.54
C SER A 34 -3.77 5.05 -1.58
N GLN A 35 -4.00 3.82 -1.08
CA GLN A 35 -5.32 3.21 -0.99
C GLN A 35 -6.21 3.89 0.07
N LEU A 36 -5.64 4.37 1.17
CA LEU A 36 -6.34 5.21 2.14
C LEU A 36 -6.74 6.55 1.51
N GLY A 37 -5.87 7.17 0.72
CA GLY A 37 -6.22 8.34 -0.09
C GLY A 37 -7.42 8.07 -1.02
N LEU A 38 -7.48 6.89 -1.63
CA LEU A 38 -8.62 6.47 -2.45
C LEU A 38 -9.90 6.27 -1.62
N MET A 39 -9.82 5.67 -0.43
CA MET A 39 -10.99 5.52 0.45
C MET A 39 -11.54 6.89 0.89
N MET A 40 -10.65 7.83 1.20
CA MET A 40 -11.02 9.19 1.58
C MET A 40 -11.65 9.96 0.41
N SER A 41 -11.20 9.74 -0.83
CA SER A 41 -11.82 10.35 -2.01
C SER A 41 -13.25 9.84 -2.24
N ILE A 42 -13.48 8.52 -2.08
CA ILE A 42 -14.81 7.90 -2.18
C ILE A 42 -15.75 8.42 -1.09
N LEU A 43 -15.27 8.55 0.15
CA LEU A 43 -16.02 9.15 1.26
C LEU A 43 -16.44 10.59 0.95
N SER A 44 -15.54 11.37 0.33
CA SER A 44 -15.84 12.75 -0.06
C SER A 44 -16.95 12.88 -1.12
N MET A 45 -17.15 11.83 -1.92
CA MET A 45 -18.22 11.74 -2.93
C MET A 45 -19.55 11.20 -2.35
N GLY A 46 -19.58 10.81 -1.07
CA GLY A 46 -20.80 10.33 -0.39
C GLY A 46 -21.05 8.82 -0.47
N PHE A 47 -20.16 8.05 -1.10
CA PHE A 47 -20.32 6.60 -1.29
C PHE A 47 -19.76 5.78 -0.11
N TYR A 48 -20.34 5.94 1.08
CA TYR A 48 -19.82 5.29 2.31
C TYR A 48 -19.81 3.76 2.26
N LYS A 49 -20.82 3.12 1.62
CA LYS A 49 -20.87 1.65 1.48
C LYS A 49 -19.69 1.12 0.65
N LEU A 50 -19.33 1.82 -0.42
CA LEU A 50 -18.22 1.45 -1.28
C LEU A 50 -16.87 1.63 -0.55
N ALA A 51 -16.71 2.71 0.21
CA ALA A 51 -15.52 2.94 1.02
C ALA A 51 -15.32 1.84 2.07
N MET A 52 -16.39 1.42 2.76
CA MET A 52 -16.34 0.31 3.73
C MET A 52 -16.03 -1.04 3.07
N PHE A 53 -16.64 -1.33 1.93
CA PHE A 53 -16.32 -2.54 1.17
C PHE A 53 -14.84 -2.57 0.77
N HIS A 54 -14.32 -1.46 0.25
CA HIS A 54 -12.92 -1.33 -0.14
C HIS A 54 -11.97 -1.44 1.06
N LEU A 55 -12.33 -0.90 2.22
CA LEU A 55 -11.56 -1.03 3.45
C LEU A 55 -11.38 -2.50 3.86
N LEU A 56 -12.45 -3.29 3.80
CA LEU A 56 -12.41 -4.71 4.18
C LEU A 56 -11.52 -5.52 3.24
N THR A 57 -11.70 -5.37 1.92
CA THR A 57 -10.89 -6.08 0.93
C THR A 57 -9.43 -5.65 1.01
N HIS A 58 -9.16 -4.35 1.16
CA HIS A 58 -7.81 -3.82 1.36
C HIS A 58 -7.13 -4.42 2.59
N ALA A 59 -7.83 -4.52 3.73
CA ALA A 59 -7.28 -5.11 4.95
C ALA A 59 -6.84 -6.58 4.72
N LEU A 60 -7.67 -7.38 4.04
CA LEU A 60 -7.36 -8.78 3.73
C LEU A 60 -6.13 -8.89 2.82
N PHE A 61 -6.10 -8.16 1.71
CA PHE A 61 -4.97 -8.23 0.76
C PHE A 61 -3.68 -7.68 1.35
N LYS A 62 -3.75 -6.62 2.17
CA LYS A 62 -2.56 -6.07 2.82
C LYS A 62 -2.01 -6.98 3.91
N ALA A 63 -2.87 -7.63 4.69
CA ALA A 63 -2.42 -8.63 5.66
C ALA A 63 -1.67 -9.78 4.97
N LEU A 64 -2.20 -10.27 3.84
CA LEU A 64 -1.54 -11.29 3.01
C LEU A 64 -0.17 -10.78 2.50
N LEU A 65 -0.11 -9.58 1.92
CA LEU A 65 1.14 -9.01 1.39
C LEU A 65 2.22 -8.84 2.47
N PHE A 66 1.85 -8.37 3.66
CA PHE A 66 2.80 -8.24 4.77
C PHE A 66 3.28 -9.61 5.29
N MET A 67 2.42 -10.63 5.29
CA MET A 67 2.81 -11.99 5.65
C MET A 67 3.79 -12.59 4.63
N CYS A 68 3.50 -12.46 3.33
CA CYS A 68 4.40 -12.90 2.25
C CYS A 68 5.74 -12.16 2.30
N ALA A 69 5.72 -10.83 2.46
CA ALA A 69 6.94 -10.04 2.63
C ALA A 69 7.74 -10.45 3.87
N GLY A 70 7.06 -10.77 4.97
CA GLY A 70 7.69 -11.30 6.19
C GLY A 70 8.42 -12.62 5.94
N ALA A 71 7.80 -13.55 5.21
CA ALA A 71 8.43 -14.81 4.82
C ALA A 71 9.67 -14.61 3.93
N ILE A 72 9.59 -13.71 2.93
CA ILE A 72 10.72 -13.37 2.06
C ILE A 72 11.89 -12.79 2.87
N ILE A 73 11.60 -11.81 3.74
CA ILE A 73 12.62 -11.15 4.57
C ILE A 73 13.30 -12.15 5.52
N HIS A 74 12.52 -13.07 6.10
CA HIS A 74 13.07 -14.12 6.95
C HIS A 74 14.01 -15.05 6.18
N ASN A 75 13.60 -15.48 4.98
CA ASN A 75 14.42 -16.34 4.12
C ASN A 75 15.68 -15.64 3.57
N MET A 76 15.67 -14.30 3.50
CA MET A 76 16.81 -13.49 3.06
C MET A 76 17.64 -12.93 4.22
N ASN A 77 17.74 -13.66 5.34
CA ASN A 77 18.54 -13.27 6.52
C ASN A 77 18.25 -11.84 7.01
N ASN A 78 16.96 -11.46 7.07
CA ASN A 78 16.47 -10.13 7.46
C ASN A 78 16.80 -8.97 6.50
N SER A 79 17.30 -9.22 5.29
CA SER A 79 17.46 -8.16 4.28
C SER A 79 16.10 -7.71 3.75
N GLN A 80 15.85 -6.41 3.72
CA GLN A 80 14.59 -5.80 3.26
C GLN A 80 14.71 -5.09 1.91
N ASP A 81 15.94 -4.91 1.43
CA ASP A 81 16.25 -4.21 0.20
C ASP A 81 15.88 -5.06 -1.02
N ILE A 82 14.95 -4.57 -1.84
CA ILE A 82 14.44 -5.28 -3.02
C ILE A 82 15.53 -5.52 -4.07
N ARG A 83 16.63 -4.75 -4.07
CA ARG A 83 17.72 -4.91 -5.04
C ARG A 83 18.53 -6.17 -4.77
N LEU A 84 18.49 -6.67 -3.54
CA LEU A 84 19.11 -7.93 -3.13
C LEU A 84 18.15 -9.12 -3.27
N MET A 85 16.89 -8.85 -3.61
CA MET A 85 15.86 -9.87 -3.81
C MET A 85 15.83 -10.28 -5.30
N GLY A 86 15.99 -11.56 -5.58
CA GLY A 86 15.96 -12.11 -6.95
C GLY A 86 15.76 -13.62 -6.93
N GLY A 87 15.32 -14.19 -8.06
CA GLY A 87 15.13 -15.64 -8.19
C GLY A 87 14.05 -16.24 -7.27
N LEU A 88 13.10 -15.40 -6.81
CA LEU A 88 12.02 -15.80 -5.89
C LEU A 88 10.84 -16.50 -6.60
N SER A 89 10.87 -16.60 -7.93
CA SER A 89 9.95 -17.46 -8.66
C SER A 89 10.32 -18.92 -8.36
N ILE A 90 9.37 -19.65 -7.78
CA ILE A 90 9.34 -21.12 -7.79
C ILE A 90 9.53 -21.61 -9.24
#